data_AF-A0A425VV28-F1
#
_entry.id   AF-A0A425VV28-F1
#
_cell.length_a   1.000
_cell.length_b   1.000
_cell.length_c   1.000
_cell.angle_alpha   90.00
_cell.angle_beta   90.00
_cell.angle_gamma   90.00
#
_symmetry.space_group_name_H-M   'P 1'
#
loop_
_entity.id
_entity.type
_entity.pdbx_description
1 polymer ?
#
loop_
_entity_poly.entity_id
_entity_poly.type
_entity_poly.pdbx_seq_one_letter_code
_entity_poly.pdbx_strand_id
1 'polypeptide(L)'
;MLIAALLAISHPAEWKAEQDKSDKDVVYIPDDSYSIEIKTSSQNKIFGNRSYGQKNSIHNSGKQKYGYYLAINFEKYEVSNPTPSIKRIKFGWLDHNDWKAQVAATGQNSTLDNDAWNHKLKLLYGR
;
A
#
# COMPACT_ATOMS: atom_id res chain seq x y z
N MET A 1 0.69 -0.07 13.14
CA MET A 1 -0.43 -0.54 12.29
C MET A 1 -0.94 -1.89 12.82
N LEU A 2 -2.26 -2.11 12.94
CA LEU A 2 -2.83 -3.31 13.59
C LEU A 2 -2.54 -4.62 12.85
N ILE A 3 -2.59 -4.63 11.51
CA ILE A 3 -2.35 -5.83 10.70
C ILE A 3 -0.94 -6.40 10.96
N ALA A 4 0.10 -5.55 10.91
CA ALA A 4 1.47 -5.97 11.19
C ALA A 4 1.65 -6.47 12.62
N ALA A 5 1.00 -5.81 13.60
CA ALA A 5 1.08 -6.21 14.99
C ALA A 5 0.47 -7.61 15.23
N LEU A 6 -0.69 -7.89 14.63
CA LEU A 6 -1.32 -9.21 14.73
C LEU A 6 -0.47 -10.29 14.09
N LEU A 7 0.09 -10.04 12.90
CA LEU A 7 0.99 -10.99 12.23
C LEU A 7 2.24 -11.28 13.06
N ALA A 8 2.87 -10.25 13.63
CA ALA A 8 4.03 -10.40 14.49
C ALA A 8 3.73 -11.19 15.78
N ILE A 9 2.50 -11.08 16.32
CA ILE A 9 2.08 -11.89 17.48
C ILE A 9 1.86 -13.34 17.07
N SER A 10 1.17 -13.59 15.96
CA SER A 10 0.86 -14.96 15.50
C SER A 10 2.07 -15.70 14.96
N HIS A 11 3.02 -14.97 14.37
CA HIS A 11 4.15 -15.51 13.61
C HIS A 11 5.42 -14.66 13.83
N PRO A 12 5.94 -14.58 15.07
CA PRO A 12 7.00 -13.64 15.47
C PRO A 12 8.35 -13.89 14.80
N ALA A 13 8.61 -15.11 14.32
CA ALA A 13 9.83 -15.44 13.59
C ALA A 13 9.79 -15.05 12.10
N GLU A 14 8.59 -14.77 11.59
CA GLU A 14 8.36 -14.48 10.16
C GLU A 14 8.01 -13.02 9.91
N TRP A 15 7.28 -12.38 10.84
CA TRP A 15 6.72 -11.06 10.59
C TRP A 15 7.04 -10.07 11.72
N LYS A 16 7.35 -8.84 11.33
CA LYS A 16 7.42 -7.69 12.25
C LYS A 16 6.73 -6.47 11.63
N ALA A 17 6.41 -5.49 12.48
CA ALA A 17 6.01 -4.16 12.00
C ALA A 17 7.24 -3.34 11.56
N GLU A 18 7.00 -2.29 10.78
CA GLU A 18 8.04 -1.31 10.42
C GLU A 18 8.78 -0.80 11.67
N GLN A 19 10.10 -0.74 11.59
CA GLN A 19 10.98 -0.17 12.62
C GLN A 19 11.84 0.96 12.05
N ASP A 20 12.33 0.77 10.83
CA ASP A 20 13.17 1.75 10.13
C ASP A 20 12.39 2.48 9.02
N LYS A 21 12.86 3.67 8.63
CA LYS A 21 12.23 4.48 7.55
C LYS A 21 12.23 3.76 6.18
N SER A 22 13.10 2.76 6.00
CA SER A 22 13.18 1.93 4.80
C SER A 22 12.19 0.76 4.80
N ASP A 23 11.74 0.33 5.97
CA ASP A 23 10.91 -0.88 6.15
C ASP A 23 9.53 -0.66 5.58
N LYS A 24 9.01 -1.65 4.85
CA LYS A 24 7.59 -1.74 4.47
C LYS A 24 6.69 -1.82 5.71
N ASP A 25 5.39 -1.56 5.51
CA ASP A 25 4.44 -1.53 6.63
C ASP A 25 4.36 -2.88 7.39
N VAL A 26 4.50 -4.01 6.67
CA VAL A 26 4.67 -5.36 7.21
C VAL A 26 5.98 -5.95 6.69
N VAL A 27 6.91 -6.29 7.57
CA VAL A 27 8.24 -6.79 7.18
C VAL A 27 8.30 -8.30 7.32
N TYR A 28 8.72 -8.99 6.26
CA TYR A 28 9.04 -10.41 6.30
C TYR A 28 10.49 -10.60 6.77
N ILE A 29 10.68 -11.14 7.97
CA ILE A 29 11.98 -11.28 8.64
C ILE A 29 12.96 -12.15 7.84
N PRO A 30 12.55 -13.30 7.25
CA PRO A 30 13.49 -14.16 6.53
C PRO A 30 14.02 -13.54 5.22
N ASP A 31 13.21 -12.70 4.55
CA ASP A 31 13.59 -12.06 3.28
C ASP A 31 12.73 -10.81 3.03
N ASP A 32 13.35 -9.63 3.14
CA ASP A 32 12.65 -8.35 2.99
C ASP A 32 12.02 -8.13 1.59
N SER A 33 12.39 -8.91 0.57
CA SER A 33 11.76 -8.84 -0.76
C SER A 33 10.28 -9.26 -0.75
N TYR A 34 9.85 -10.00 0.27
CA TYR A 34 8.45 -10.39 0.49
C TYR A 34 7.70 -9.46 1.46
N SER A 35 8.34 -8.40 1.94
CA SER A 35 7.70 -7.39 2.77
C SER A 35 6.59 -6.63 2.03
N ILE A 36 5.55 -6.20 2.75
CA ILE A 36 4.29 -5.74 2.19
C ILE A 36 4.01 -4.29 2.57
N GLU A 37 3.70 -3.47 1.57
CA GLU A 37 3.14 -2.14 1.77
C GLU A 37 1.61 -2.19 1.79
N ILE A 38 0.99 -1.49 2.72
CA ILE A 38 -0.47 -1.39 2.84
C ILE A 38 -0.93 -0.02 2.33
N LYS A 39 -1.96 -0.05 1.48
CA LYS A 39 -2.65 1.16 1.04
C LYS A 39 -4.14 0.99 1.21
N THR A 40 -4.75 1.89 1.96
CA THR A 40 -6.19 1.88 2.24
C THR A 40 -6.86 3.10 1.62
N SER A 41 -8.09 2.95 1.13
CA SER A 41 -8.88 4.08 0.64
C SER A 41 -10.37 3.80 0.69
N SER A 42 -11.19 4.81 1.02
CA SER A 42 -12.64 4.71 0.89
C SER A 42 -13.15 4.84 -0.55
N GLN A 43 -12.26 5.19 -1.49
CA GLN A 43 -12.54 5.27 -2.92
C GLN A 43 -12.32 3.92 -3.62
N ASN A 44 -12.61 3.84 -4.92
CA ASN A 44 -12.51 2.60 -5.72
C ASN A 44 -11.08 2.25 -6.19
N LYS A 45 -10.07 3.01 -5.74
CA LYS A 45 -8.64 2.86 -6.08
C LYS A 45 -7.80 3.14 -4.84
N ILE A 46 -6.52 2.80 -4.89
CA ILE A 46 -5.53 3.21 -3.88
C ILE A 46 -4.72 4.41 -4.35
N PHE A 47 -4.19 5.14 -3.38
CA PHE A 47 -3.36 6.33 -3.61
C PHE A 47 -2.06 6.19 -2.86
N GLY A 48 -0.98 6.70 -3.44
CA GLY A 48 0.31 6.85 -2.79
C GLY A 48 0.58 8.32 -2.51
N ASN A 49 1.67 8.59 -1.79
CA ASN A 49 2.18 9.95 -1.69
C ASN A 49 2.71 10.42 -3.05
N ARG A 50 2.75 11.73 -3.31
CA ARG A 50 3.28 12.31 -4.57
C ARG A 50 4.65 11.73 -4.94
N SER A 51 5.49 11.51 -3.93
CA SER A 51 6.85 10.98 -4.10
C SER A 51 6.90 9.62 -4.80
N TYR A 52 5.82 8.83 -4.77
CA TYR A 52 5.77 7.53 -5.43
C TYR A 52 5.87 7.61 -6.95
N GLY A 53 5.29 8.64 -7.56
CA GLY A 53 5.36 8.86 -9.01
C GLY A 53 6.50 9.79 -9.45
N GLN A 54 7.42 10.11 -8.55
CA GLN A 54 8.61 10.89 -8.87
C GLN A 54 9.82 9.96 -8.93
N LYS A 55 10.49 9.91 -10.10
CA LYS A 55 11.72 9.13 -10.30
C LYS A 55 12.67 9.33 -9.13
N ASN A 56 13.29 8.23 -8.68
CA ASN A 56 14.24 8.29 -7.59
C ASN A 56 15.40 9.23 -7.96
N SER A 57 15.47 10.38 -7.28
CA SER A 57 16.66 11.22 -7.28
C SER A 57 17.69 10.60 -6.32
N ILE A 58 18.96 10.96 -6.49
CA ILE A 58 20.09 10.52 -5.66
C ILE A 58 19.87 10.87 -4.16
N HIS A 59 18.89 11.72 -3.85
CA HIS A 59 18.51 12.15 -2.49
C HIS A 59 17.20 11.52 -1.96
N ASN A 60 16.59 10.55 -2.65
CA ASN A 60 15.40 9.87 -2.14
C ASN A 60 15.78 8.81 -1.09
N SER A 61 16.08 9.28 0.13
CA SER A 61 16.25 8.41 1.30
C SER A 61 14.89 7.95 1.85
N GLY A 62 14.60 6.66 1.75
CA GLY A 62 13.41 6.06 2.37
C GLY A 62 12.98 4.74 1.75
N LYS A 63 11.82 4.27 2.19
CA LYS A 63 11.13 3.06 1.73
C LYS A 63 11.13 2.89 0.21
N GLN A 64 11.45 1.68 -0.24
CA GLN A 64 11.33 1.28 -1.64
C GLN A 64 9.87 1.43 -2.11
N LYS A 65 9.68 1.96 -3.33
CA LYS A 65 8.34 2.22 -3.90
C LYS A 65 7.85 1.12 -4.85
N TYR A 66 8.62 0.04 -4.96
CA TYR A 66 8.23 -1.20 -5.64
C TYR A 66 8.14 -2.33 -4.62
N GLY A 67 7.49 -3.44 -4.95
CA GLY A 67 7.35 -4.61 -4.08
C GLY A 67 5.90 -5.06 -3.94
N TYR A 68 5.60 -5.88 -2.93
CA TYR A 68 4.24 -6.33 -2.67
C TYR A 68 3.38 -5.24 -2.02
N TYR A 69 2.15 -5.13 -2.51
CA TYR A 69 1.14 -4.21 -2.01
C TYR A 69 -0.13 -4.95 -1.62
N LEU A 70 -0.66 -4.64 -0.44
CA LEU A 70 -2.00 -4.99 0.01
C LEU A 70 -2.90 -3.75 -0.07
N ALA A 71 -3.80 -3.77 -1.05
CA ALA A 71 -4.74 -2.71 -1.36
C ALA A 71 -6.11 -3.01 -0.72
N ILE A 72 -6.57 -2.13 0.17
CA ILE A 72 -7.84 -2.32 0.91
C ILE A 72 -8.77 -1.15 0.62
N ASN A 73 -9.86 -1.40 -0.10
CA ASN A 73 -10.93 -0.43 -0.28
C ASN A 73 -12.07 -0.69 0.70
N PHE A 74 -12.57 0.36 1.34
CA PHE A 74 -13.62 0.29 2.36
C PHE A 74 -14.71 1.34 2.12
N GLU A 75 -15.82 1.25 2.83
CA GLU A 75 -16.82 2.32 2.87
C GLU A 75 -16.27 3.52 3.63
N LYS A 76 -16.69 4.72 3.26
CA LYS A 76 -16.29 5.91 4.02
C LYS A 76 -16.97 5.87 5.38
N TYR A 77 -16.20 6.16 6.44
CA TYR A 77 -16.78 6.40 7.75
C TYR A 77 -17.59 7.69 7.71
N GLU A 78 -18.87 7.61 8.07
CA GLU A 78 -19.79 8.74 8.18
C GLU A 78 -20.67 8.54 9.41
N VAL A 79 -21.29 9.60 9.94
CA VAL A 79 -22.20 9.47 11.10
C VAL A 79 -23.35 8.51 10.80
N SER A 80 -23.81 8.48 9.55
CA SER A 80 -24.80 7.55 9.01
C SER A 80 -24.26 6.13 8.76
N ASN A 81 -22.94 5.94 8.73
CA ASN A 81 -22.27 4.66 8.56
C ASN A 81 -21.10 4.50 9.55
N PRO A 82 -21.39 4.29 10.85
CA PRO A 82 -20.37 4.21 11.89
C PRO A 82 -19.54 2.91 11.82
N THR A 83 -19.99 1.92 11.05
CA THR A 83 -19.34 0.61 10.90
C THR A 83 -19.08 0.33 9.42
N PRO A 84 -18.15 1.06 8.77
CA PRO A 84 -17.89 0.89 7.35
C PRO A 84 -17.39 -0.52 7.04
N SER A 85 -17.93 -1.11 5.98
CA SER A 85 -17.52 -2.44 5.52
C SER A 85 -16.32 -2.37 4.57
N ILE A 86 -15.51 -3.43 4.55
CA ILE A 86 -14.52 -3.63 3.49
C ILE A 86 -15.29 -3.92 2.19
N LYS A 87 -14.94 -3.21 1.12
CA LYS A 87 -15.48 -3.41 -0.24
C LYS A 87 -14.63 -4.38 -1.04
N ARG A 88 -13.30 -4.23 -0.93
CA ARG A 88 -12.34 -4.94 -1.78
C ARG A 88 -11.00 -5.09 -1.11
N ILE A 89 -10.38 -6.25 -1.28
CA ILE A 89 -8.96 -6.47 -0.97
C ILE A 89 -8.28 -6.99 -2.23
N LYS A 90 -7.20 -6.34 -2.65
CA LYS A 90 -6.32 -6.84 -3.70
C LYS A 90 -4.88 -6.95 -3.20
N PHE A 91 -4.12 -7.88 -3.77
CA PHE A 91 -2.72 -8.10 -3.44
C PHE A 91 -1.89 -8.39 -4.68
N GLY A 92 -0.67 -7.86 -4.75
CA GLY A 92 0.24 -8.13 -5.85
C GLY A 92 1.48 -7.27 -5.83
N TRP A 93 2.34 -7.45 -6.83
CA TRP A 93 3.56 -6.66 -7.01
C TRP A 93 3.26 -5.38 -7.79
N LEU A 94 3.78 -4.25 -7.32
CA LEU A 94 3.76 -2.98 -8.06
C LEU A 94 5.19 -2.48 -8.26
N ASP A 95 5.43 -1.91 -9.42
CA ASP A 95 6.68 -1.23 -9.77
C ASP A 95 6.56 0.28 -9.52
N HIS A 96 7.70 0.95 -9.36
CA HIS A 96 7.72 2.41 -9.23
C HIS A 96 6.98 3.12 -10.39
N ASN A 97 7.14 2.60 -11.61
CA ASN A 97 6.59 3.19 -12.82
C ASN A 97 5.06 3.06 -12.93
N ASP A 98 4.44 2.23 -12.08
CA ASP A 98 2.98 2.09 -12.03
C ASP A 98 2.32 3.30 -11.36
N TRP A 99 3.08 4.06 -10.57
CA TRP A 99 2.61 5.24 -9.86
C TRP A 99 2.75 6.49 -10.72
N LYS A 100 1.65 7.22 -10.86
CA LYS A 100 1.58 8.51 -11.56
C LYS A 100 1.42 9.63 -10.54
N ALA A 101 2.42 10.50 -10.42
CA ALA A 101 2.31 11.69 -9.58
C ALA A 101 1.28 12.66 -10.18
N GLN A 102 0.51 13.33 -9.32
CA GLN A 102 -0.43 14.35 -9.77
C GLN A 102 0.33 15.50 -10.46
N VAL A 103 -0.18 15.93 -11.62
CA VAL A 103 0.43 16.98 -12.47
C VAL A 103 0.46 18.33 -11.74
N ALA A 104 -0.61 18.68 -11.03
CA ALA A 104 -0.70 19.94 -10.30
C ALA A 104 0.43 20.07 -9.27
N ALA A 105 1.12 21.22 -9.23
CA ALA A 105 2.25 21.46 -8.31
C ALA A 105 1.88 21.30 -6.83
N THR A 106 0.62 21.52 -6.46
CA THR A 106 0.09 21.38 -5.09
C THR A 106 -0.43 19.97 -4.76
N GLY A 107 -0.52 19.07 -5.74
CA GLY A 107 -1.03 17.72 -5.54
C GLY A 107 -0.16 16.89 -4.60
N GLN A 108 -0.73 16.39 -3.51
CA GLN A 108 0.00 15.58 -2.52
C GLN A 108 -0.03 14.08 -2.82
N ASN A 109 -0.82 13.65 -3.81
CA ASN A 109 -1.08 12.25 -4.09
C ASN A 109 -0.44 11.78 -5.39
N SER A 110 -0.23 10.47 -5.47
CA SER A 110 -0.03 9.71 -6.70
C SER A 110 -1.13 8.68 -6.86
N THR A 111 -1.46 8.37 -8.11
CA THR A 111 -2.46 7.37 -8.47
C THR A 111 -1.80 6.22 -9.20
N LEU A 112 -2.28 5.01 -8.95
CA LEU A 112 -1.90 3.87 -9.77
C LEU A 112 -2.49 4.01 -11.17
N ASP A 113 -1.72 3.63 -12.19
CA ASP A 113 -2.25 3.48 -13.53
C ASP A 113 -3.34 2.38 -13.59
N ASN A 114 -4.18 2.44 -14.62
CA ASN A 114 -5.30 1.52 -14.74
C ASN A 114 -4.86 0.08 -15.04
N ASP A 115 -3.75 -0.12 -15.76
CA ASP A 115 -3.25 -1.44 -16.13
C ASP A 115 -2.74 -2.18 -14.88
N ALA A 116 -1.88 -1.52 -14.10
CA ALA A 116 -1.40 -2.04 -12.82
C ALA A 116 -2.55 -2.32 -11.84
N TRP A 117 -3.53 -1.41 -11.74
CA TRP A 117 -4.70 -1.63 -10.88
C TRP A 117 -5.54 -2.84 -11.30
N ASN A 118 -5.73 -3.05 -12.60
CA ASN A 118 -6.61 -4.09 -13.13
C ASN A 118 -5.93 -5.45 -13.25
N HIS A 119 -4.61 -5.49 -13.48
CA HIS A 119 -3.91 -6.71 -13.90
C HIS A 119 -2.77 -7.14 -12.97
N LYS A 120 -2.08 -6.22 -12.27
CA LYS A 120 -0.99 -6.58 -11.35
C LYS A 120 -1.47 -6.95 -9.94
N LEU A 121 -2.63 -6.44 -9.52
CA LEU A 121 -3.20 -6.70 -8.20
C LEU A 121 -4.35 -7.72 -8.30
N LYS A 122 -4.12 -8.92 -7.77
CA LYS A 122 -5.12 -10.00 -7.72
C LYS A 122 -6.20 -9.67 -6.69
N LEU A 123 -7.47 -9.85 -7.08
CA LEU A 123 -8.60 -9.75 -6.17
C LEU A 123 -8.58 -10.92 -5.18
N LEU A 124 -8.50 -10.62 -3.88
CA LEU A 124 -8.59 -11.60 -2.80
C LEU A 124 -9.97 -11.61 -2.15
N TYR A 125 -10.62 -10.45 -2.10
CA TYR A 125 -11.97 -10.29 -1.56
C TYR A 125 -12.69 -9.17 -2.33
N GLY A 126 -13.96 -9.39 -2.64
CA GLY A 126 -14.84 -8.40 -3.26
C GLY A 126 -16.29 -8.66 -2.89
N ARG A 127 -17.00 -7.58 -2.57
CA ARG A 127 -18.46 -7.58 -2.38
C ARG A 127 -19.15 -6.89 -3.57
#